data_AF-A0A7L4RAI0-F1
#
_entry.id   AF-A0A7L4RAI0-F1
#
_cell.length_a   1.000
_cell.length_b   1.000
_cell.length_c   1.000
_cell.angle_alpha   90.00
_cell.angle_beta   90.00
_cell.angle_gamma   90.00
#
_symmetry.space_group_name_H-M   'P 1'
#
loop_
_entity.id
_entity.type
_entity.pdbx_description
1 polymer ?
#
loop_
_entity_poly.entity_id
_entity_poly.type
_entity_poly.pdbx_seq_one_letter_code
_entity_poly.pdbx_strand_id
1 'polypeptide(L)'
;MKTWMIILAVLAVLLVVAVIVAVVAIWLLPLLSPGGSGQCQKPCHISLDSPASCVRATEPMACTMMYGLGDACLQYLHCVDTGGSCNTVTSPEFDECVACYKTCAASEGGFEGCENLCRPSPVQ
;
A
#
# COMPACT_ATOMS: atom_id res chain seq x y z
N MET A 1 57.96 -5.60 27.86
CA MET A 1 57.06 -6.77 27.83
C MET A 1 55.68 -6.46 28.41
N LYS A 2 55.56 -5.90 29.63
CA LYS A 2 54.26 -5.57 30.26
C LYS A 2 53.35 -4.64 29.44
N THR A 3 53.88 -3.60 28.79
CA THR A 3 53.10 -2.66 27.98
C THR A 3 52.43 -3.30 26.76
N TRP A 4 53.12 -4.23 26.09
CA TRP A 4 52.58 -4.98 24.95
C TRP A 4 51.41 -5.90 25.35
N MET A 5 51.46 -6.50 26.53
CA MET A 5 50.37 -7.32 27.05
C MET A 5 49.12 -6.49 27.36
N ILE A 6 49.30 -5.28 27.88
CA ILE A 6 48.18 -4.36 28.17
C ILE A 6 47.51 -3.93 26.85
N ILE A 7 48.29 -3.58 25.82
CA ILE A 7 47.75 -3.19 24.51
C ILE A 7 46.93 -4.32 23.88
N LEU A 8 47.45 -5.56 23.91
CA LEU A 8 46.74 -6.73 23.39
C LEU A 8 45.43 -7.01 24.13
N ALA A 9 45.43 -6.87 25.47
CA ALA A 9 44.22 -7.06 26.27
C ALA A 9 43.15 -6.00 25.95
N VAL A 10 43.54 -4.74 25.80
CA VAL A 10 42.60 -3.65 25.46
C VAL A 10 42.00 -3.85 24.06
N LEU A 11 42.82 -4.23 23.09
CA LEU A 11 42.36 -4.53 21.73
C LEU A 11 41.36 -5.69 21.70
N ALA A 12 41.61 -6.75 22.47
CA ALA A 12 40.69 -7.89 22.57
C ALA A 12 39.33 -7.48 23.15
N VAL A 13 39.33 -6.67 24.22
CA VAL A 13 38.08 -6.16 24.83
C VAL A 13 37.31 -5.28 23.86
N LEU A 14 37.98 -4.37 23.15
CA LEU A 14 37.35 -3.50 22.15
C LEU A 14 36.70 -4.29 21.01
N LEU A 15 37.38 -5.35 20.54
CA LEU A 15 36.83 -6.25 19.52
C LEU A 15 35.55 -6.94 20.00
N VAL A 16 35.55 -7.46 21.23
CA VAL A 16 34.37 -8.12 21.81
C VAL A 16 33.21 -7.14 21.94
N VAL A 17 33.45 -5.92 22.42
CA VAL A 17 32.41 -4.88 22.53
C VAL A 17 31.85 -4.52 21.15
N ALA A 18 32.70 -4.33 20.15
CA ALA A 18 32.26 -4.01 18.79
C ALA A 18 31.38 -5.12 18.19
N VAL A 19 31.73 -6.40 18.42
CA VAL A 19 30.92 -7.54 17.97
C VAL A 19 29.56 -7.56 18.67
N ILE A 20 29.50 -7.32 19.98
CA ILE A 20 28.23 -7.27 20.73
C ILE A 20 27.35 -6.15 20.18
N VAL A 21 27.89 -4.95 19.95
CA VAL A 21 27.14 -3.83 19.40
C VAL A 21 26.62 -4.16 17.99
N ALA A 22 27.43 -4.76 17.14
CA ALA A 22 27.01 -5.17 15.79
C ALA A 22 25.89 -6.21 15.83
N VAL A 23 26.00 -7.20 16.71
CA VAL A 23 24.95 -8.22 16.92
C VAL A 23 23.66 -7.55 17.38
N VAL A 24 23.71 -6.70 18.41
CA VAL A 24 22.54 -5.97 18.92
C VAL A 24 21.91 -5.09 17.83
N ALA A 25 22.72 -4.40 17.02
CA ALA A 25 22.22 -3.62 15.89
C ALA A 25 21.52 -4.49 14.84
N ILE A 26 22.05 -5.67 14.51
CA ILE A 26 21.41 -6.64 13.61
C ILE A 26 20.08 -7.14 14.16
N TRP A 27 19.97 -7.38 15.47
CA TRP A 27 18.72 -7.75 16.13
C TRP A 27 17.71 -6.61 16.20
N LEU A 28 18.16 -5.35 16.25
CA LEU A 28 17.31 -4.15 16.30
C LEU A 28 16.89 -3.63 14.90
N LEU A 29 17.61 -4.00 13.83
CA LEU A 29 17.32 -3.61 12.45
C LEU A 29 15.86 -3.92 12.02
N PRO A 30 15.25 -5.06 12.35
CA PRO A 30 13.84 -5.35 12.03
C PRO A 30 12.85 -4.45 12.79
N LEU A 31 13.19 -3.98 13.99
CA LEU A 31 12.36 -3.07 14.79
C LEU A 31 12.41 -1.63 14.26
N LEU A 32 13.52 -1.28 13.60
CA LEU A 32 13.71 -0.01 12.91
C LEU A 32 13.18 -0.05 11.47
N SER A 33 12.75 -1.20 10.96
CA SER A 33 12.08 -1.32 9.68
C SER A 33 10.63 -0.84 9.84
N PRO A 34 10.25 0.34 9.34
CA PRO A 34 8.85 0.71 9.32
C PRO A 34 8.15 -0.26 8.37
N GLY A 35 7.12 -0.95 8.86
CA GLY A 35 6.21 -1.70 8.01
C GLY A 35 6.34 -3.20 8.15
N GLY A 36 5.87 -3.71 9.29
CA GLY A 36 5.16 -4.98 9.26
C GLY A 36 4.06 -4.87 8.21
N SER A 37 4.19 -5.67 7.15
CA SER A 37 3.19 -6.36 6.31
C SER A 37 1.68 -6.06 6.47
N GLY A 38 1.28 -4.83 6.74
CA GLY A 38 -0.05 -4.31 6.45
C GLY A 38 -0.04 -3.87 5.00
N GLN A 39 -0.17 -4.82 4.07
CA GLN A 39 -0.25 -4.48 2.66
C GLN A 39 -1.40 -3.49 2.45
N CYS A 40 -1.18 -2.48 1.61
CA CYS A 40 -2.25 -1.60 1.23
C CYS A 40 -3.24 -2.36 0.35
N GLN A 41 -4.53 -2.20 0.65
CA GLN A 41 -5.60 -2.85 -0.07
C GLN A 41 -6.45 -1.81 -0.80
N LYS A 42 -6.91 -2.17 -2.01
CA LYS A 42 -7.87 -1.37 -2.75
C LYS A 42 -9.19 -1.32 -1.99
N PRO A 43 -9.98 -0.23 -2.12
CA PRO A 43 -11.32 -0.24 -1.59
C PRO A 43 -12.17 -1.29 -2.33
N CYS A 44 -13.13 -1.89 -1.62
CA CYS A 44 -14.06 -2.85 -2.19
C CYS A 44 -15.06 -2.25 -3.17
N HIS A 45 -15.48 -1.01 -2.94
CA HIS A 45 -16.39 -0.28 -3.81
C HIS A 45 -15.87 1.12 -4.07
N ILE A 46 -16.25 1.67 -5.23
CA ILE A 46 -16.08 3.09 -5.52
C ILE A 46 -17.41 3.83 -5.32
N SER A 47 -17.31 5.09 -4.92
CA SER A 47 -18.40 6.05 -5.02
C SER A 47 -18.05 7.04 -6.13
N LEU A 48 -18.97 7.32 -7.05
CA LEU A 48 -18.73 8.30 -8.12
C LEU A 48 -18.64 9.74 -7.59
N ASP A 49 -19.05 9.95 -6.35
CA ASP A 49 -19.05 11.25 -5.68
C ASP A 49 -17.90 11.42 -4.70
N SER A 50 -17.14 10.35 -4.40
CA SER A 50 -16.02 10.38 -3.46
C SER A 50 -14.77 9.75 -4.06
N PRO A 51 -13.58 10.33 -3.81
CA PRO A 51 -12.33 9.75 -4.30
C PRO A 51 -12.12 8.36 -3.67
N ALA A 52 -11.78 7.37 -4.50
CA ALA A 52 -11.44 6.05 -4.02
C ALA A 52 -10.12 6.09 -3.22
N SER A 53 -10.17 5.69 -1.95
CA SER A 53 -9.01 5.71 -1.05
C SER A 53 -8.55 4.30 -0.70
N CYS A 54 -7.25 4.04 -0.88
CA CYS A 54 -6.62 2.82 -0.36
C CYS A 54 -6.60 2.83 1.18
N VAL A 55 -6.74 1.64 1.77
CA VAL A 55 -6.70 1.45 3.23
C VAL A 55 -5.65 0.42 3.59
N ARG A 56 -5.18 0.40 4.83
CA ARG A 56 -4.27 -0.63 5.30
C ARG A 56 -5.06 -1.92 5.52
N ALA A 57 -4.54 -3.08 5.12
CA ALA A 57 -5.24 -4.37 5.31
C ALA A 57 -5.58 -4.72 6.78
N THR A 58 -4.93 -4.07 7.75
CA THR A 58 -5.24 -4.22 9.18
C THR A 58 -6.40 -3.36 9.65
N GLU A 59 -6.85 -2.40 8.84
CA GLU A 59 -8.02 -1.57 9.14
C GLU A 59 -9.30 -2.31 8.73
N PRO A 60 -10.35 -2.31 9.57
CA PRO A 60 -11.58 -3.01 9.26
C PRO A 60 -12.27 -2.38 8.05
N MET A 61 -12.30 -3.10 6.93
CA MET A 61 -13.09 -2.73 5.76
C MET A 61 -14.36 -3.58 5.67
N ALA A 62 -15.52 -2.94 5.77
CA ALA A 62 -16.80 -3.60 5.55
C ALA A 62 -17.09 -3.66 4.05
N CYS A 63 -16.77 -4.79 3.44
CA CYS A 63 -17.11 -5.04 2.03
C CYS A 63 -18.44 -5.77 1.98
N THR A 64 -19.47 -5.08 1.50
CA THR A 64 -20.74 -5.72 1.19
C THR A 64 -20.60 -6.52 -0.10
N MET A 65 -21.37 -7.59 -0.28
CA MET A 65 -21.43 -8.30 -1.58
C MET A 65 -22.22 -7.48 -2.64
N MET A 66 -22.58 -6.24 -2.35
CA MET A 66 -23.30 -5.36 -3.27
C MET A 66 -22.32 -4.76 -4.25
N TYR A 67 -22.52 -4.99 -5.54
CA TYR A 67 -21.72 -4.37 -6.57
C TYR A 67 -22.06 -2.87 -6.68
N GLY A 68 -21.04 -2.01 -6.62
CA GLY A 68 -21.15 -0.56 -6.79
C GLY A 68 -21.01 -0.14 -8.24
N LEU A 69 -21.71 0.93 -8.64
CA LEU A 69 -21.54 1.48 -9.99
C LEU A 69 -20.12 2.00 -10.16
N GLY A 70 -19.42 1.51 -11.19
CA GLY A 70 -18.04 1.91 -11.46
C GLY A 70 -16.99 1.09 -10.72
N ASP A 71 -17.35 0.04 -9.98
CA ASP A 71 -16.37 -0.85 -9.32
C ASP A 71 -15.35 -1.43 -10.32
N ALA A 72 -15.75 -1.63 -11.58
CA ALA A 72 -14.85 -1.99 -12.67
C ALA A 72 -13.68 -1.01 -12.87
N CYS A 73 -13.84 0.28 -12.54
CA CYS A 73 -12.78 1.28 -12.63
C CYS A 73 -11.65 1.03 -11.63
N LEU A 74 -11.87 0.27 -10.55
CA LEU A 74 -10.84 -0.06 -9.55
C LEU A 74 -9.67 -0.86 -10.13
N GLN A 75 -9.82 -1.42 -11.33
CA GLN A 75 -8.71 -2.06 -12.04
C GLN A 75 -7.57 -1.07 -12.36
N TYR A 76 -7.90 0.20 -12.59
CA TYR A 76 -6.96 1.29 -12.90
C TYR A 76 -6.43 2.02 -11.67
N LEU A 77 -6.86 1.60 -10.48
CA LEU A 77 -6.39 2.12 -9.21
C LEU A 77 -5.33 1.20 -8.62
N HIS A 78 -4.23 1.79 -8.13
CA HIS A 78 -3.16 1.10 -7.44
C HIS A 78 -2.97 1.68 -6.04
N CYS A 79 -2.57 0.82 -5.11
CA CYS A 79 -2.25 1.22 -3.75
C CYS A 79 -0.76 1.07 -3.51
N VAL A 80 -0.12 2.14 -3.04
CA VAL A 80 1.31 2.16 -2.76
C VAL A 80 1.51 2.52 -1.29
N ASP A 81 2.28 1.70 -0.57
CA ASP A 81 2.75 2.06 0.76
C ASP A 81 3.91 3.05 0.62
N THR A 82 3.78 4.23 1.20
CA THR A 82 4.88 5.19 1.30
C THR A 82 5.00 5.66 2.75
N GLY A 83 6.07 5.23 3.42
CA GLY A 83 6.37 5.65 4.79
C GLY A 83 5.33 5.18 5.81
N GLY A 84 4.68 4.03 5.59
CA GLY A 84 3.65 3.50 6.48
C GLY A 84 2.28 4.15 6.28
N SER A 85 2.05 4.83 5.17
CA SER A 85 0.73 5.34 4.77
C SER A 85 0.35 4.77 3.40
N CYS A 86 -0.92 4.39 3.24
CA CYS A 86 -1.44 3.89 1.96
C CYS A 86 -1.86 5.06 1.07
N ASN A 87 -1.17 5.22 -0.05
CA ASN A 87 -1.47 6.23 -1.04
C ASN A 87 -2.21 5.59 -2.23
N THR A 88 -3.24 6.29 -2.71
CA THR A 88 -3.92 5.93 -3.96
C THR A 88 -3.15 6.51 -5.14
N VAL A 89 -2.85 5.68 -6.12
CA VAL A 89 -2.31 6.08 -7.43
C VAL A 89 -3.32 5.65 -8.50
N THR A 90 -3.84 6.61 -9.25
CA THR A 90 -4.77 6.38 -10.36
C THR A 90 -4.07 6.66 -11.69
N SER A 91 -4.51 5.95 -12.74
CA SER A 91 -4.11 6.25 -14.12
C SER A 91 -5.16 7.16 -14.79
N PRO A 92 -4.85 7.80 -15.93
CA PRO A 92 -5.84 8.59 -16.67
C PRO A 92 -7.10 7.79 -17.06
N GLU A 93 -6.93 6.50 -17.33
CA GLU A 93 -8.03 5.56 -17.63
C GLU A 93 -9.02 5.42 -16.46
N PHE A 94 -8.55 5.62 -15.22
CA PHE A 94 -9.44 5.67 -14.06
C PHE A 94 -10.39 6.85 -14.14
N ASP A 95 -9.88 8.04 -14.45
CA ASP A 95 -10.67 9.27 -14.51
C ASP A 95 -11.69 9.22 -15.66
N GLU A 96 -11.27 8.69 -16.81
CA GLU A 96 -12.17 8.45 -17.96
C GLU A 96 -13.28 7.45 -17.62
N CYS A 97 -12.93 6.35 -16.95
CA CYS A 97 -13.90 5.34 -16.51
C CYS A 97 -14.93 5.95 -15.56
N VAL A 98 -14.49 6.65 -14.50
CA VAL A 98 -15.39 7.31 -13.55
C VAL A 98 -16.27 8.35 -14.22
N ALA A 99 -15.72 9.13 -15.15
CA ALA A 99 -16.48 10.13 -15.90
C ALA A 99 -17.58 9.51 -16.78
N CYS A 100 -17.29 8.38 -17.42
CA CYS A 100 -18.30 7.63 -18.19
C CYS A 100 -19.45 7.19 -17.29
N TYR A 101 -19.14 6.51 -16.17
CA TYR A 101 -20.16 6.02 -15.24
C TYR A 101 -20.99 7.16 -14.65
N LYS A 102 -20.36 8.29 -14.29
CA LYS A 102 -21.05 9.47 -13.78
C LYS A 102 -22.01 10.07 -14.82
N THR A 103 -21.56 10.19 -16.07
CA THR A 103 -22.37 10.72 -17.17
C THR A 103 -23.54 9.79 -17.50
N CYS A 104 -23.27 8.48 -17.56
CA CYS A 104 -24.29 7.49 -17.86
C CYS A 104 -25.33 7.40 -16.74
N ALA A 105 -24.92 7.38 -15.47
CA ALA A 105 -25.84 7.35 -14.33
C ALA A 105 -26.80 8.55 -14.33
N ALA A 106 -26.34 9.71 -14.77
CA ALA A 106 -27.16 10.91 -14.92
C ALA A 106 -28.15 10.85 -16.12
N SER A 107 -27.88 10.00 -17.12
CA SER A 107 -28.60 9.99 -18.40
C SER A 107 -29.57 8.82 -18.56
N GLU A 108 -29.19 7.62 -18.12
CA GLU A 108 -29.88 6.35 -18.45
C GLU A 108 -30.68 5.76 -17.27
N GLY A 109 -30.66 6.39 -16.09
CA GLY A 109 -31.56 6.04 -14.97
C GLY A 109 -31.40 4.65 -14.36
N GLY A 110 -30.37 3.86 -14.73
CA GLY A 110 -30.20 2.48 -14.26
C GLY A 110 -28.76 1.97 -14.27
N PHE A 111 -28.47 1.02 -13.37
CA PHE A 111 -27.14 0.46 -13.13
C PHE A 111 -26.62 -0.42 -14.28
N GLU A 112 -27.45 -1.31 -14.82
CA GLU A 112 -27.02 -2.35 -15.77
C GLU A 112 -26.63 -1.81 -17.16
N GLY A 113 -27.26 -0.72 -17.61
CA GLY A 113 -26.94 -0.10 -18.90
C GLY A 113 -25.55 0.54 -18.91
N CYS A 114 -25.23 1.26 -17.85
CA CYS A 114 -23.94 1.94 -17.71
C CYS A 114 -22.78 0.97 -17.58
N GLU A 115 -22.99 -0.19 -16.97
CA GLU A 115 -21.94 -1.17 -16.85
C GLU A 115 -21.51 -1.71 -18.21
N ASN A 116 -22.44 -2.00 -19.13
CA ASN A 116 -22.05 -2.46 -20.46
C ASN A 116 -21.41 -1.36 -21.33
N LEU A 117 -21.84 -0.11 -21.15
CA LEU A 117 -21.34 1.04 -21.92
C LEU A 117 -19.95 1.50 -21.47
N CYS A 118 -19.76 1.57 -20.15
CA CYS A 118 -18.57 2.14 -19.53
C CYS A 118 -17.55 1.10 -19.09
N ARG A 119 -17.86 -0.20 -19.23
CA ARG A 119 -16.92 -1.25 -18.84
C ARG A 119 -15.63 -1.09 -19.64
N PRO A 120 -14.51 -0.91 -18.94
CA PRO A 120 -13.24 -0.82 -19.63
C PRO A 120 -12.91 -2.12 -20.37
N SER A 121 -12.42 -1.96 -21.60
CA SER A 121 -11.94 -3.09 -22.40
C SER A 121 -10.76 -3.74 -21.67
N PRO A 122 -10.67 -5.07 -21.58
CA PRO A 122 -9.53 -5.73 -20.96
C PRO A 122 -8.26 -5.30 -21.71
N VAL A 123 -7.32 -4.70 -20.98
CA VAL A 123 -5.99 -4.37 -21.49
C VAL A 123 -5.35 -5.69 -21.91
N GLN A 124 -5.16 -5.89 -23.23
CA GLN A 124 -4.42 -7.02 -23.79
C GLN A 124 -2.92 -6.83 -23.62
#